data_AF-A0A3D8K1Q4-F1
#
_entry.id   AF-A0A3D8K1Q4-F1
#
_cell.length_a   1.000
_cell.length_b   1.000
_cell.length_c   1.000
_cell.angle_alpha   90.00
_cell.angle_beta   90.00
_cell.angle_gamma   90.00
#
_symmetry.space_group_name_H-M   'P 1'
#
loop_
_entity.id
_entity.type
_entity.pdbx_description
1 polymer ?
#
loop_
_entity_poly.entity_id
_entity_poly.type
_entity_poly.pdbx_seq_one_letter_code
_entity_poly.pdbx_strand_id
1 'polypeptide(L)'
;MVFHKPGNLPATLNVSEITVPLARRISGYMTGLSGHQRMESMMYARQYADSKRLEMIVVDLLVGFELPLYPKVLPPELVKDHDVLNLFRASKELIAWIAEYWQQWVVDDEGQRAKTRYEWTKPADFVARRPDLLPRLLELEPFRHIHLVTHPVITGYHDKPLTATSFRVGYPMIERASARFHPDIEIVV
;
A
#
# COMPACT_ATOMS: atom_id res chain seq x y z
N MET A 1 10.79 -1.64 1.93
CA MET A 1 11.67 -1.41 3.10
C MET A 1 11.59 -2.65 3.97
N VAL A 2 12.74 -3.17 4.40
CA VAL A 2 12.83 -4.38 5.24
C VAL A 2 13.81 -4.15 6.38
N PHE A 3 13.61 -4.88 7.48
CA PHE A 3 14.39 -4.75 8.71
C PHE A 3 15.11 -6.06 9.04
N HIS A 4 16.41 -5.99 9.34
CA HIS A 4 17.27 -7.14 9.62
C HIS A 4 17.95 -7.00 10.97
N LYS A 5 18.41 -8.12 11.54
CA LYS A 5 19.32 -8.07 12.68
C LYS A 5 20.70 -7.57 12.22
N PRO A 6 21.43 -6.79 13.03
CA PRO A 6 22.76 -6.33 12.70
C PRO A 6 23.70 -7.47 12.30
N GLY A 7 24.44 -7.29 11.21
CA GLY A 7 25.41 -8.27 10.71
C GLY A 7 24.81 -9.43 9.91
N ASN A 8 23.49 -9.44 9.71
CA ASN A 8 22.77 -10.43 8.91
C ASN A 8 22.08 -9.78 7.69
N LEU A 9 22.80 -8.86 7.03
CA LEU A 9 22.34 -8.32 5.75
C LEU A 9 22.50 -9.39 4.67
N PRO A 10 21.45 -9.68 3.89
CA PRO A 10 21.54 -10.65 2.81
C PRO A 10 22.29 -10.04 1.62
N ALA A 11 23.02 -10.87 0.88
CA ALA A 11 23.65 -10.46 -0.38
C ALA A 11 22.62 -10.23 -1.51
N THR A 12 21.47 -10.89 -1.40
CA THR A 12 20.40 -10.84 -2.39
C THR A 12 19.05 -10.71 -1.69
N LEU A 13 18.16 -9.88 -2.23
CA LEU A 13 16.77 -9.76 -1.80
C LEU A 13 15.84 -9.96 -2.98
N ASN A 14 14.85 -10.84 -2.83
CA ASN A 14 13.81 -10.99 -3.83
C ASN A 14 12.72 -9.93 -3.61
N VAL A 15 12.28 -9.25 -4.66
CA VAL A 15 11.24 -8.20 -4.54
C VAL A 15 9.96 -8.76 -3.93
N SER A 16 9.58 -10.00 -4.23
CA SER A 16 8.40 -10.67 -3.64
C SER A 16 8.42 -10.77 -2.12
N GLU A 17 9.60 -10.69 -1.50
CA GLU A 17 9.81 -10.75 -0.05
C GLU A 17 9.81 -9.36 0.61
N ILE A 18 9.78 -8.30 -0.20
CA ILE A 18 9.94 -6.91 0.25
C ILE A 18 8.58 -6.23 0.32
N THR A 19 8.11 -5.98 1.54
CA THR A 19 6.95 -5.13 1.76
C THR A 19 7.14 -4.28 3.01
N VAL A 20 6.63 -3.05 2.99
CA VAL A 20 6.54 -2.24 4.19
C VAL A 20 5.70 -3.00 5.22
N PRO A 21 6.17 -3.15 6.46
CA PRO A 21 5.36 -3.77 7.51
C PRO A 21 4.21 -2.82 7.84
N LEU A 22 2.99 -3.30 7.65
CA LEU A 22 1.76 -2.59 7.97
C LEU A 22 1.22 -3.05 9.32
N ALA A 23 0.49 -2.18 10.01
CA ALA A 23 -0.23 -2.56 11.24
C ALA A 23 -1.27 -3.65 10.95
N ARG A 24 -1.84 -3.64 9.73
CA ARG A 24 -2.69 -4.72 9.21
C ARG A 24 -2.18 -5.15 7.84
N ARG A 25 -1.81 -6.43 7.71
CA ARG A 25 -1.20 -6.99 6.50
C ARG A 25 -2.22 -7.10 5.36
N ILE A 26 -1.77 -6.85 4.14
CA ILE A 26 -2.49 -7.16 2.90
C ILE A 26 -1.93 -8.47 2.33
N SER A 27 -2.67 -9.57 2.45
CA SER A 27 -2.20 -10.89 1.99
C SER A 27 -2.07 -10.93 0.46
N GLY A 28 -0.92 -11.39 -0.05
CA GLY A 28 -0.66 -11.50 -1.49
C GLY A 28 -0.26 -10.19 -2.19
N TYR A 29 -0.01 -9.12 -1.43
CA TYR A 29 0.36 -7.81 -1.95
C TYR A 29 1.68 -7.33 -1.38
N MET A 30 2.38 -6.54 -2.18
CA MET A 30 3.52 -5.74 -1.78
C MET A 30 3.08 -4.30 -1.61
N THR A 31 3.56 -3.65 -0.56
CA THR A 31 3.27 -2.25 -0.27
C THR A 31 4.57 -1.47 -0.18
N GLY A 32 4.68 -0.42 -0.98
CA GLY A 32 5.78 0.55 -0.93
C GLY A 32 5.27 1.92 -0.50
N LEU A 33 6.05 2.64 0.32
CA LEU A 33 5.72 4.03 0.67
C LEU A 33 5.88 4.93 -0.55
N SER A 34 4.92 5.81 -0.80
CA SER A 34 4.87 6.63 -2.01
C SER A 34 4.42 8.07 -1.71
N GLY A 35 4.40 8.93 -2.74
CA GLY A 35 4.01 10.34 -2.59
C GLY A 35 5.04 11.24 -1.89
N HIS A 36 4.57 12.39 -1.41
CA HIS A 36 5.41 13.48 -0.89
C HIS A 36 5.97 13.22 0.52
N GLN A 37 5.38 12.28 1.27
CA GLN A 37 5.75 11.97 2.65
C GLN A 37 6.91 10.95 2.76
N ARG A 38 7.60 10.62 1.65
CA ARG A 38 8.67 9.59 1.64
C ARG A 38 9.76 9.87 2.68
N MET A 39 10.20 11.13 2.82
CA MET A 39 11.26 11.49 3.77
C MET A 39 10.81 11.31 5.23
N GLU A 40 9.65 11.86 5.58
CA GLU A 40 9.04 11.70 6.90
C GLU A 40 8.85 10.21 7.24
N SER A 41 8.40 9.43 6.26
CA SER A 41 8.21 7.99 6.41
C SER A 41 9.51 7.22 6.68
N MET A 42 10.60 7.59 5.99
CA MET A 42 11.93 7.03 6.24
C MET A 42 12.46 7.39 7.62
N MET A 43 12.16 8.60 8.13
CA MET A 43 12.55 9.00 9.48
C MET A 43 11.85 8.14 10.55
N TYR A 44 10.54 7.90 10.43
CA TYR A 44 9.82 7.02 11.37
C TYR A 44 10.35 5.59 11.35
N ALA A 45 10.59 5.04 10.16
CA ALA A 45 11.18 3.72 10.03
C ALA A 45 12.58 3.62 10.63
N ARG A 46 13.41 4.67 10.45
CA ARG A 46 14.75 4.73 11.03
C ARG A 46 14.70 4.76 12.55
N GLN A 47 13.84 5.62 13.13
CA GLN A 47 13.62 5.69 14.58
C GLN A 47 13.20 4.33 15.15
N TYR A 48 12.31 3.63 14.45
CA TYR A 48 11.90 2.28 14.84
C TYR A 48 13.07 1.30 14.80
N ALA A 49 13.83 1.26 13.70
CA ALA A 49 14.99 0.38 13.56
C ALA A 49 16.01 0.63 14.68
N ASP A 50 16.35 1.89 14.96
CA ASP A 50 17.28 2.27 16.02
C ASP A 50 16.76 1.81 17.41
N SER A 51 15.48 2.04 17.70
CA SER A 51 14.86 1.64 18.99
C SER A 51 14.86 0.12 19.21
N LYS A 52 14.82 -0.66 18.13
CA LYS A 52 14.80 -2.13 18.14
C LYS A 52 16.17 -2.75 17.86
N ARG A 53 17.21 -1.93 17.65
CA ARG A 53 18.56 -2.36 17.22
C ARG A 53 18.51 -3.23 15.96
N LEU A 54 17.77 -2.78 14.96
CA LEU A 54 17.64 -3.41 13.65
C LEU A 54 18.38 -2.59 12.61
N GLU A 55 18.85 -3.25 11.56
CA GLU A 55 19.30 -2.60 10.33
C GLU A 55 18.12 -2.39 9.39
N MET A 56 18.08 -1.25 8.72
CA MET A 56 17.04 -0.88 7.77
C MET A 56 17.61 -0.92 6.35
N ILE A 57 16.96 -1.67 5.47
CA ILE A 57 17.24 -1.67 4.03
C ILE A 57 16.11 -0.92 3.31
N VAL A 58 16.48 0.14 2.61
CA VAL A 58 15.57 0.91 1.75
C VAL A 58 15.74 0.43 0.32
N VAL A 59 14.64 -0.07 -0.24
CA VAL A 59 14.59 -0.54 -1.62
C VAL A 59 13.69 0.41 -2.40
N ASP A 60 14.26 1.03 -3.41
CA ASP A 60 13.54 1.85 -4.38
C ASP A 60 12.99 0.94 -5.47
N LEU A 61 11.70 1.07 -5.74
CA LEU A 61 11.02 0.38 -6.82
C LEU A 61 10.47 1.43 -7.80
N LEU A 62 10.72 1.20 -9.10
CA LEU A 62 9.99 1.83 -10.18
C LEU A 62 9.02 0.79 -10.73
N VAL A 63 7.73 1.09 -10.63
CA VAL A 63 6.64 0.18 -11.01
C VAL A 63 5.84 0.86 -12.12
N GLY A 64 5.76 0.18 -13.26
CA GLY A 64 5.02 0.60 -14.44
C GLY A 64 3.54 0.20 -14.40
N PHE A 65 2.79 0.72 -15.36
CA PHE A 65 1.37 0.48 -15.58
C PHE A 65 1.07 0.65 -17.07
N GLU A 66 0.04 -0.05 -17.56
CA GLU A 66 -0.37 -0.01 -18.98
C GLU A 66 -1.27 1.19 -19.25
N LEU A 67 -2.28 1.39 -18.40
CA LEU A 67 -3.20 2.51 -18.50
C LEU A 67 -2.75 3.65 -17.59
N PRO A 68 -2.74 4.91 -18.05
CA PRO A 68 -2.18 5.99 -17.26
C PRO A 68 -2.99 6.24 -15.99
N LEU A 69 -2.31 6.63 -14.91
CA LEU A 69 -2.96 7.24 -13.74
C LEU A 69 -3.81 8.44 -14.18
N TYR A 70 -5.06 8.51 -13.69
CA TYR A 70 -5.89 9.70 -13.87
C TYR A 70 -5.36 10.86 -12.99
N PRO A 71 -4.91 12.00 -13.57
CA PRO A 71 -4.24 13.05 -12.81
C PRO A 71 -5.20 13.95 -12.02
N LYS A 72 -6.49 13.91 -12.35
CA LYS A 72 -7.55 14.71 -11.70
C LYS A 72 -8.29 13.84 -10.67
N VAL A 73 -9.41 14.35 -10.17
CA VAL A 73 -10.32 13.59 -9.32
C VAL A 73 -11.07 12.57 -10.19
N LEU A 74 -10.80 11.28 -10.00
CA LEU A 74 -11.35 10.15 -10.74
C LEU A 74 -12.81 9.89 -10.34
N PRO A 75 -13.77 10.07 -11.26
CA PRO A 75 -15.16 9.70 -11.03
C PRO A 75 -15.40 8.20 -11.34
N PRO A 76 -16.51 7.61 -10.86
CA PRO A 76 -16.80 6.18 -11.04
C PRO A 76 -16.79 5.69 -12.49
N GLU A 77 -17.36 6.48 -13.41
CA GLU A 77 -17.55 6.11 -14.81
C GLU A 77 -16.24 5.97 -15.60
N LEU A 78 -15.14 6.55 -15.10
CA LEU A 78 -13.82 6.48 -15.73
C LEU A 78 -12.92 5.39 -15.13
N VAL A 79 -13.34 4.70 -14.05
CA VAL A 79 -12.50 3.69 -13.38
C VAL A 79 -12.03 2.60 -14.34
N LYS A 80 -12.90 2.17 -15.25
CA LYS A 80 -12.61 1.16 -16.28
C LYS A 80 -11.49 1.52 -17.26
N ASP A 81 -11.16 2.81 -17.39
CA ASP A 81 -10.20 3.32 -18.37
C ASP A 81 -8.79 3.50 -17.76
N HIS A 82 -8.59 3.07 -16.51
CA HIS A 82 -7.35 3.21 -15.75
C HIS A 82 -7.05 1.91 -14.99
N ASP A 83 -5.78 1.52 -14.88
CA ASP A 83 -5.32 0.38 -14.08
C ASP A 83 -4.71 0.81 -12.72
N VAL A 84 -4.64 2.13 -12.47
CA VAL A 84 -4.18 2.72 -11.22
C VAL A 84 -5.33 3.42 -10.51
N LEU A 85 -5.63 2.97 -9.29
CA LEU A 85 -6.59 3.62 -8.40
C LEU A 85 -5.86 4.44 -7.33
N ASN A 86 -5.98 5.77 -7.38
CA ASN A 86 -5.47 6.64 -6.33
C ASN A 86 -6.62 7.14 -5.45
N LEU A 87 -6.73 6.60 -4.24
CA LEU A 87 -7.81 6.94 -3.31
C LEU A 87 -7.73 8.38 -2.77
N PHE A 88 -6.56 9.04 -2.87
CA PHE A 88 -6.43 10.47 -2.58
C PHE A 88 -6.96 11.36 -3.70
N ARG A 89 -7.21 10.77 -4.88
CA ARG A 89 -7.74 11.43 -6.07
C ARG A 89 -9.03 10.75 -6.55
N ALA A 90 -9.71 9.97 -5.73
CA ALA A 90 -11.04 9.46 -6.05
C ALA A 90 -12.11 10.51 -5.74
N SER A 91 -13.16 10.58 -6.56
CA SER A 91 -14.31 11.44 -6.31
C SER A 91 -15.09 10.99 -5.07
N LYS A 92 -15.92 11.87 -4.51
CA LYS A 92 -16.75 11.52 -3.35
C LYS A 92 -17.71 10.38 -3.68
N GLU A 93 -18.23 10.37 -4.90
CA GLU A 93 -19.15 9.37 -5.43
C GLU A 93 -18.45 8.01 -5.54
N LEU A 94 -17.21 7.98 -6.07
CA LEU A 94 -16.42 6.76 -6.15
C LEU A 94 -16.08 6.23 -4.75
N ILE A 95 -15.70 7.11 -3.83
CA ILE A 95 -15.44 6.72 -2.45
C ILE A 95 -16.69 6.18 -1.76
N ALA A 96 -17.85 6.81 -1.95
CA ALA A 96 -19.11 6.33 -1.38
C ALA A 96 -19.46 4.94 -1.91
N TRP A 97 -19.32 4.74 -3.23
CA TRP A 97 -19.56 3.44 -3.87
C TRP A 97 -18.64 2.34 -3.32
N ILE A 98 -17.34 2.62 -3.18
CA ILE A 98 -16.40 1.66 -2.58
C ILE A 98 -16.73 1.42 -1.09
N ALA A 99 -17.12 2.47 -0.36
CA ALA A 99 -17.43 2.38 1.06
C ALA A 99 -18.67 1.50 1.34
N GLU A 100 -19.65 1.43 0.43
CA GLU A 100 -20.80 0.52 0.56
C GLU A 100 -20.36 -0.94 0.65
N TYR A 101 -19.44 -1.37 -0.22
CA TYR A 101 -18.88 -2.72 -0.19
C TYR A 101 -18.07 -2.97 1.09
N TRP A 102 -17.19 -2.03 1.44
CA TRP A 102 -16.37 -2.16 2.64
C TRP A 102 -17.21 -2.22 3.91
N GLN A 103 -18.23 -1.38 4.05
CA GLN A 103 -19.11 -1.41 5.21
C GLN A 103 -19.81 -2.76 5.34
N GLN A 104 -20.31 -3.30 4.23
CA GLN A 104 -20.92 -4.63 4.22
C GLN A 104 -19.93 -5.71 4.67
N TRP A 105 -18.73 -5.78 4.07
CA TRP A 105 -17.73 -6.78 4.41
C TRP A 105 -17.24 -6.70 5.85
N VAL A 106 -17.06 -5.48 6.38
CA VAL A 106 -16.65 -5.30 7.77
C VAL A 106 -17.74 -5.73 8.73
N VAL A 107 -19.02 -5.46 8.42
CA VAL A 107 -20.14 -5.93 9.24
C VAL A 107 -20.26 -7.45 9.19
N ASP A 108 -19.98 -8.07 8.04
CA ASP A 108 -19.96 -9.52 7.90
C ASP A 108 -18.80 -10.16 8.68
N ASP A 109 -17.62 -9.54 8.68
CA ASP A 109 -16.43 -10.03 9.39
C ASP A 109 -16.47 -9.76 10.91
N GLU A 110 -16.97 -8.60 11.36
CA GLU A 110 -16.84 -8.09 12.74
C GLU A 110 -18.19 -7.88 13.47
N GLY A 111 -19.31 -8.07 12.76
CA GLY A 111 -20.67 -7.86 13.28
C GLY A 111 -21.15 -6.41 13.24
N GLN A 112 -22.43 -6.20 13.61
CA GLN A 112 -23.12 -4.89 13.49
C GLN A 112 -22.47 -3.74 14.26
N ARG A 113 -21.71 -4.03 15.34
CA ARG A 113 -21.00 -3.02 16.13
C ARG A 113 -19.91 -2.31 15.32
N ALA A 114 -19.47 -2.87 14.20
CA ALA A 114 -18.43 -2.26 13.38
C ALA A 114 -18.92 -1.04 12.59
N LYS A 115 -20.24 -0.87 12.38
CA LYS A 115 -20.82 0.28 11.67
C LYS A 115 -20.41 1.63 12.25
N THR A 116 -20.20 1.71 13.57
CA THR A 116 -19.86 2.95 14.28
C THR A 116 -18.37 3.05 14.64
N ARG A 117 -17.54 2.09 14.22
CA ARG A 117 -16.10 2.06 14.55
C ARG A 117 -15.23 2.83 13.57
N TYR A 118 -15.76 3.19 12.41
CA TYR A 118 -14.99 3.73 11.30
C TYR A 118 -15.67 4.94 10.67
N GLU A 119 -14.88 5.88 10.19
CA GLU A 119 -15.33 7.01 9.37
C GLU A 119 -15.37 6.63 7.88
N TRP A 120 -16.46 6.03 7.43
CA TRP A 120 -16.65 5.50 6.07
C TRP A 120 -16.52 6.54 4.96
N THR A 121 -16.82 7.80 5.27
CA THR A 121 -16.77 8.91 4.31
C THR A 121 -15.34 9.44 4.07
N LYS A 122 -14.37 8.98 4.87
CA LYS A 122 -12.98 9.42 4.82
C LYS A 122 -12.07 8.22 4.56
N PRO A 123 -11.68 7.96 3.30
CA PRO A 123 -10.77 6.87 2.95
C PRO A 123 -9.46 6.93 3.75
N ALA A 124 -8.99 8.16 4.01
CA ALA A 124 -7.83 8.48 4.85
C ALA A 124 -7.82 7.76 6.20
N ASP A 125 -8.98 7.60 6.85
CA ASP A 125 -9.09 6.95 8.16
C ASP A 125 -9.43 5.46 8.01
N PHE A 126 -10.49 5.14 7.25
CA PHE A 126 -10.94 3.76 7.12
C PHE A 126 -9.90 2.86 6.43
N VAL A 127 -9.42 3.24 5.24
CA VAL A 127 -8.53 2.40 4.42
C VAL A 127 -7.18 2.22 5.10
N ALA A 128 -6.73 3.23 5.85
CA ALA A 128 -5.49 3.13 6.61
C ALA A 128 -5.55 2.04 7.70
N ARG A 129 -6.74 1.81 8.27
CA ARG A 129 -7.01 0.79 9.32
C ARG A 129 -7.43 -0.56 8.75
N ARG A 130 -8.05 -0.57 7.57
CA ARG A 130 -8.53 -1.77 6.86
C ARG A 130 -7.90 -1.97 5.47
N PRO A 131 -6.57 -1.85 5.29
CA PRO A 131 -5.94 -2.07 3.99
C PRO A 131 -6.06 -3.53 3.52
N ASP A 132 -6.34 -4.45 4.45
CA ASP A 132 -6.64 -5.87 4.21
C ASP A 132 -7.87 -6.12 3.33
N LEU A 133 -8.73 -5.13 3.13
CA LEU A 133 -9.90 -5.22 2.25
C LEU A 133 -9.63 -4.86 0.79
N LEU A 134 -8.44 -4.33 0.48
CA LEU A 134 -8.06 -4.02 -0.89
C LEU A 134 -8.11 -5.24 -1.83
N PRO A 135 -7.65 -6.45 -1.45
CA PRO A 135 -7.77 -7.63 -2.30
C PRO A 135 -9.22 -7.92 -2.70
N ARG A 136 -10.16 -7.87 -1.73
CA ARG A 136 -11.60 -8.09 -1.99
C ARG A 136 -12.18 -7.03 -2.93
N LEU A 137 -11.76 -5.76 -2.79
CA LEU A 137 -12.13 -4.69 -3.73
C LEU A 137 -11.68 -5.01 -5.16
N LEU A 138 -10.44 -5.46 -5.31
CA LEU A 138 -9.83 -5.78 -6.61
C LEU A 138 -10.31 -7.11 -7.21
N GLU A 139 -11.23 -7.82 -6.56
CA GLU A 139 -11.91 -9.00 -7.11
C GLU A 139 -13.25 -8.63 -7.77
N LEU A 140 -13.83 -7.49 -7.38
CA LEU A 140 -15.05 -6.94 -7.97
C LEU A 140 -14.81 -6.60 -9.45
N GLU A 141 -15.80 -6.92 -10.29
CA GLU A 141 -15.70 -6.75 -11.74
C GLU A 141 -15.23 -5.34 -12.16
N PRO A 142 -15.76 -4.24 -11.59
CA PRO A 142 -15.36 -2.89 -12.01
C PRO A 142 -13.96 -2.47 -11.57
N PHE A 143 -13.28 -3.26 -10.74
CA PHE A 143 -11.96 -2.95 -10.20
C PHE A 143 -10.92 -4.03 -10.51
N ARG A 144 -11.30 -5.11 -11.19
CA ARG A 144 -10.44 -6.28 -11.40
C ARG A 144 -9.22 -5.98 -12.28
N HIS A 145 -9.34 -5.00 -13.17
CA HIS A 145 -8.26 -4.50 -14.02
C HIS A 145 -7.33 -3.52 -13.29
N ILE A 146 -7.66 -3.11 -12.06
CA ILE A 146 -6.78 -2.26 -11.26
C ILE A 146 -5.62 -3.09 -10.71
N HIS A 147 -4.40 -2.67 -11.02
CA HIS A 147 -3.17 -3.35 -10.64
C HIS A 147 -2.41 -2.64 -9.52
N LEU A 148 -2.48 -1.30 -9.49
CA LEU A 148 -1.86 -0.48 -8.46
C LEU A 148 -2.91 0.33 -7.72
N VAL A 149 -2.84 0.33 -6.39
CA VAL A 149 -3.68 1.20 -5.56
C VAL A 149 -2.79 2.11 -4.74
N THR A 150 -2.96 3.42 -4.87
CA THR A 150 -2.35 4.41 -3.97
C THR A 150 -3.35 4.78 -2.89
N HIS A 151 -3.01 4.51 -1.63
CA HIS A 151 -3.92 4.60 -0.50
C HIS A 151 -3.20 4.96 0.80
N PRO A 152 -3.93 5.43 1.82
CA PRO A 152 -3.37 5.62 3.15
C PRO A 152 -3.11 4.26 3.83
N VAL A 153 -2.07 4.19 4.65
CA VAL A 153 -1.72 3.01 5.46
C VAL A 153 -1.23 3.40 6.84
N ILE A 154 -1.53 2.58 7.84
CA ILE A 154 -0.83 2.61 9.13
C ILE A 154 0.27 1.55 9.08
N THR A 155 1.50 1.96 9.38
CA THR A 155 2.66 1.07 9.38
C THR A 155 2.79 0.34 10.71
N GLY A 156 3.50 -0.80 10.74
CA GLY A 156 3.78 -1.54 11.97
C GLY A 156 4.74 -0.81 12.92
N TYR A 157 5.29 0.33 12.50
CA TYR A 157 6.26 1.10 13.27
C TYR A 157 5.81 2.52 13.63
N HIS A 158 4.66 2.98 13.12
CA HIS A 158 4.12 4.31 13.41
C HIS A 158 2.62 4.42 13.13
N ASP A 159 1.90 5.14 13.98
CA ASP A 159 0.43 5.21 13.99
C ASP A 159 -0.16 6.30 13.06
N LYS A 160 0.65 7.27 12.62
CA LYS A 160 0.20 8.27 11.65
C LYS A 160 -0.02 7.61 10.28
N PRO A 161 -1.17 7.83 9.63
CA PRO A 161 -1.39 7.37 8.26
C PRO A 161 -0.36 7.96 7.31
N LEU A 162 0.28 7.09 6.52
CA LEU A 162 1.24 7.44 5.47
C LEU A 162 0.65 7.10 4.10
N THR A 163 1.17 7.74 3.06
CA THR A 163 0.82 7.41 1.67
C THR A 163 1.63 6.20 1.20
N ALA A 164 0.94 5.19 0.68
CA ALA A 164 1.57 4.02 0.09
C ALA A 164 0.91 3.61 -1.22
N THR A 165 1.65 2.84 -2.01
CA THR A 165 1.15 2.18 -3.20
C THR A 165 1.30 0.68 -3.02
N SER A 166 0.20 -0.05 -3.21
CA SER A 166 0.15 -1.51 -3.11
C SER A 166 -0.19 -2.14 -4.45
N PHE A 167 0.42 -3.29 -4.71
CA PHE A 167 0.21 -4.08 -5.93
C PHE A 167 0.46 -5.55 -5.62
N ARG A 168 -0.05 -6.46 -6.46
CA ARG A 168 0.05 -7.91 -6.22
C ARG A 168 1.50 -8.38 -6.23
N VAL A 169 1.83 -9.36 -5.41
CA VAL A 169 3.11 -10.09 -5.51
C VAL A 169 3.20 -10.73 -6.89
N GLY A 170 4.37 -10.65 -7.52
CA GLY A 170 4.59 -11.17 -8.88
C GLY A 170 4.05 -10.29 -10.00
N TYR A 171 3.68 -9.04 -9.71
CA TYR A 171 3.30 -8.08 -10.73
C TYR A 171 4.43 -7.88 -11.76
N PRO A 172 4.19 -8.07 -13.07
CA PRO A 172 5.26 -8.18 -14.05
C PRO A 172 5.92 -6.86 -14.45
N MET A 173 5.32 -5.70 -14.11
CA MET A 173 5.80 -4.39 -14.56
C MET A 173 6.64 -3.68 -13.49
N ILE A 174 7.62 -4.38 -12.93
CA ILE A 174 8.64 -3.76 -12.08
C ILE A 174 9.83 -3.41 -12.97
N GLU A 175 9.94 -2.14 -13.33
CA GLU A 175 10.93 -1.65 -14.30
C GLU A 175 12.33 -1.53 -13.69
N ARG A 176 12.41 -1.22 -12.40
CA ARG A 176 13.67 -1.06 -11.68
C ARG A 176 13.51 -1.37 -10.20
N ALA A 177 14.51 -2.03 -9.62
CA ALA A 177 14.63 -2.23 -8.19
C ALA A 177 16.08 -2.02 -7.75
N SER A 178 16.30 -1.32 -6.63
CA SER A 178 17.67 -1.12 -6.10
C SER A 178 17.67 -0.83 -4.60
N ALA A 179 18.66 -1.39 -3.89
CA ALA A 179 18.94 -1.04 -2.50
C ALA A 179 19.65 0.33 -2.44
N ARG A 180 18.97 1.33 -1.87
CA ARG A 180 19.42 2.74 -1.90
C ARG A 180 20.71 2.99 -1.12
N PHE A 181 20.84 2.36 0.04
CA PHE A 181 21.95 2.60 0.98
C PHE A 181 22.88 1.40 1.16
N HIS A 182 22.65 0.32 0.41
CA HIS A 182 23.41 -0.93 0.44
C HIS A 182 23.59 -1.42 -1.00
N PRO A 183 24.39 -0.73 -1.83
CA PRO A 183 24.48 -0.98 -3.28
C PRO A 183 25.04 -2.36 -3.64
N ASP A 184 25.68 -3.00 -2.67
CA ASP A 184 26.21 -4.35 -2.66
C ASP A 184 25.13 -5.45 -2.52
N ILE A 185 23.91 -5.07 -2.13
CA ILE A 185 22.77 -5.99 -2.08
C ILE A 185 22.09 -6.03 -3.46
N GLU A 186 22.09 -7.20 -4.08
CA GLU A 186 21.38 -7.46 -5.33
C GLU A 186 19.87 -7.54 -5.09
N ILE A 187 19.08 -6.87 -5.91
CA ILE A 187 17.61 -6.97 -5.87
C ILE A 187 17.13 -7.77 -7.08
N VAL A 188 16.47 -8.90 -6.81
CA VAL A 188 15.94 -9.82 -7.84
C VAL A 188 14.46 -9.59 -8.01
N VAL A 189 14.02 -9.30 -9.23
CA VAL A 189 12.62 -9.04 -9.63
C VAL A 189 11.94 -10.33 -10.05
#